data_AF-A0AB39QNG0-F1
#
_entry.id   AF-A0AB39QNG0-F1
#
_cell.length_a   1.000
_cell.length_b   1.000
_cell.length_c   1.000
_cell.angle_alpha   90.00
_cell.angle_beta   90.00
_cell.angle_gamma   90.00
#
_symmetry.space_group_name_H-M   'P 1'
#
loop_
_entity.id
_entity.type
_entity.pdbx_description
1 polymer ?
#
loop_
_entity_poly.entity_id
_entity_poly.type
_entity_poly.pdbx_seq_one_letter_code
_entity_poly.pdbx_strand_id
1 'polypeptide(L)'
;MPNYSVNSDTTSSTSQALLNDFSQLQDKLNEVRGKITNLLADGYSTPAAQQKFSPFFDEFAKGFEQVNQGLQGIGQYVKTVGEAFDQTDNQLGSALS
;
A
#
# COMPACT_ATOMS: atom_id res chain seq x y z
N MET A 1 9.63 34.88 8.81
CA MET A 1 8.81 34.02 7.93
C MET A 1 8.90 32.60 8.47
N PRO A 2 7.79 31.87 8.65
CA PRO A 2 7.86 30.48 9.10
C PRO A 2 8.65 29.67 8.07
N ASN A 3 9.59 28.86 8.56
CA ASN A 3 10.51 28.07 7.74
C ASN A 3 9.78 26.85 7.17
N TYR A 4 9.14 26.99 6.01
CA TYR A 4 8.38 25.91 5.36
C TYR A 4 9.26 24.84 4.69
N SER A 5 10.57 25.07 4.53
CA SER A 5 11.49 24.16 3.83
C SER A 5 11.73 22.81 4.53
N VAL A 6 11.45 22.69 5.83
CA VAL A 6 11.78 21.48 6.59
C VAL A 6 10.65 20.43 6.54
N ASN A 7 9.43 20.83 6.17
CA ASN A 7 8.27 19.93 6.20
C ASN A 7 8.04 19.21 4.86
N SER A 8 8.32 19.83 3.71
CA SER A 8 8.15 19.18 2.40
C SER A 8 9.12 18.00 2.21
N ASP A 9 10.39 18.17 2.57
CA ASP A 9 11.41 17.10 2.50
C ASP A 9 11.06 15.91 3.40
N THR A 10 10.59 16.20 4.62
CA THR A 10 10.12 15.17 5.56
C THR A 10 8.86 14.47 5.04
N THR A 11 7.94 15.22 4.44
CA THR A 11 6.71 14.70 3.85
C THR A 11 7.03 13.80 2.65
N SER A 12 7.90 14.23 1.74
CA SER A 12 8.31 13.48 0.55
C SER A 12 9.08 12.20 0.90
N SER A 13 10.03 12.28 1.83
CA SER A 13 10.79 11.10 2.29
C SER A 13 9.91 10.08 3.01
N THR A 14 9.03 10.53 3.92
CA THR A 14 8.06 9.65 4.61
C THR A 14 7.09 9.00 3.62
N SER A 15 6.64 9.78 2.64
CA SER A 15 5.79 9.33 1.54
C SER A 15 6.43 8.20 0.74
N GLN A 16 7.70 8.37 0.36
CA GLN A 16 8.46 7.36 -0.37
C GLN A 16 8.69 6.10 0.47
N ALA A 17 8.97 6.26 1.76
CA ALA A 17 9.11 5.15 2.70
C ALA A 17 7.79 4.35 2.82
N LEU A 18 6.66 5.03 2.97
CA LEU A 18 5.33 4.41 3.03
C LEU A 18 5.03 3.62 1.74
N LEU A 19 5.32 4.18 0.56
CA LEU A 19 5.15 3.47 -0.71
C LEU A 19 6.00 2.19 -0.78
N ASN A 20 7.24 2.25 -0.31
CA ASN A 20 8.13 1.08 -0.28
C ASN A 20 7.62 0.01 0.70
N ASP A 21 7.17 0.40 1.88
CA ASP A 21 6.60 -0.52 2.88
C ASP A 21 5.33 -1.19 2.35
N PHE A 22 4.51 -0.44 1.61
CA PHE A 22 3.31 -0.97 0.96
C PHE A 22 3.63 -1.99 -0.13
N SER A 23 4.65 -1.73 -0.96
CA SER A 23 5.11 -2.71 -1.94
C SER A 23 5.56 -4.01 -1.25
N GLN A 24 6.34 -3.91 -0.17
CA GLN A 24 6.80 -5.07 0.59
C GLN A 24 5.64 -5.84 1.23
N LEU A 25 4.63 -5.13 1.75
CA LEU A 25 3.43 -5.75 2.30
C LEU A 25 2.65 -6.52 1.23
N GLN A 26 2.48 -5.91 0.05
CA GLN A 26 1.80 -6.54 -1.09
C GLN A 26 2.53 -7.82 -1.54
N ASP A 27 3.85 -7.79 -1.62
CA ASP A 27 4.68 -8.96 -1.94
C ASP A 27 4.51 -10.06 -0.90
N LYS A 28 4.54 -9.70 0.40
CA LYS A 28 4.40 -10.68 1.48
C LYS A 28 3.03 -11.33 1.48
N LEU A 29 1.98 -10.55 1.24
CA LEU A 29 0.62 -11.05 1.17
C LEU A 29 0.42 -11.96 -0.05
N ASN A 30 1.03 -11.64 -1.20
CA ASN A 30 1.05 -12.53 -2.38
C ASN A 30 1.76 -13.85 -2.08
N GLU A 31 2.88 -13.82 -1.34
CA GLU A 31 3.59 -15.02 -0.87
C GLU A 31 2.69 -15.89 0.01
N VAL A 32 1.98 -15.28 0.98
CA VAL A 32 1.04 -15.99 1.85
C VAL A 32 -0.10 -16.63 1.03
N ARG A 33 -0.68 -15.89 0.08
CA ARG A 33 -1.71 -16.41 -0.83
C ARG A 33 -1.21 -17.65 -1.57
N GLY A 34 -0.01 -17.58 -2.16
CA GLY A 34 0.59 -18.69 -2.89
C GLY A 34 0.78 -19.94 -2.01
N LYS A 35 1.25 -19.76 -0.77
CA LYS A 35 1.40 -20.86 0.19
C LYS A 35 0.06 -21.53 0.52
N ILE A 36 -1.00 -20.75 0.72
CA ILE A 36 -2.33 -21.28 0.99
C ILE A 36 -2.87 -22.04 -0.23
N THR A 37 -2.73 -21.47 -1.43
CA THR A 37 -3.15 -22.14 -2.67
C THR A 37 -2.40 -23.46 -2.88
N ASN A 38 -1.09 -23.49 -2.64
CA ASN A 38 -0.30 -24.72 -2.74
C ASN A 38 -0.70 -25.74 -1.67
N LEU A 39 -0.97 -25.31 -0.43
CA LEU A 39 -1.46 -26.20 0.64
C LEU A 39 -2.79 -26.86 0.27
N LEU A 40 -3.70 -26.12 -0.35
CA LEU A 40 -4.98 -26.63 -0.85
C LEU A 40 -4.80 -27.61 -2.01
N ALA A 41 -3.85 -27.34 -2.91
CA ALA A 41 -3.55 -28.20 -4.04
C ALA A 41 -2.85 -29.52 -3.61
N ASP A 42 -1.87 -29.45 -2.72
CA ASP A 42 -0.96 -30.56 -2.39
C ASP A 42 -1.37 -31.38 -1.16
N GLY A 43 -2.04 -30.77 -0.17
CA GLY A 43 -2.22 -31.39 1.16
C GLY A 43 -3.66 -31.55 1.65
N TYR A 44 -4.60 -30.76 1.13
CA TYR A 44 -5.98 -30.69 1.61
C TYR A 44 -7.02 -31.20 0.59
N SER A 45 -6.65 -32.15 -0.28
CA SER A 45 -7.50 -32.67 -1.36
C SER A 45 -8.72 -33.49 -0.91
N THR A 46 -9.01 -33.58 0.40
CA THR A 46 -10.24 -34.23 0.87
C THR A 46 -11.41 -33.23 0.84
N PRO A 47 -12.59 -33.62 0.33
CA PRO A 47 -13.73 -32.72 0.17
C PRO A 47 -14.12 -31.98 1.45
N ALA A 48 -14.05 -32.65 2.60
CA ALA A 48 -14.37 -32.06 3.90
C ALA A 48 -13.39 -30.98 4.34
N ALA A 49 -12.10 -31.16 4.04
CA ALA A 49 -11.06 -30.23 4.43
C ALA A 49 -11.11 -28.98 3.55
N GLN A 50 -11.36 -29.15 2.24
CA GLN A 50 -11.61 -28.06 1.30
C GLN A 50 -12.85 -27.23 1.68
N GLN A 51 -13.95 -27.89 2.09
CA GLN A 51 -15.18 -27.22 2.52
C GLN A 51 -14.97 -26.35 3.77
N LYS A 52 -14.13 -26.79 4.70
CA LYS A 52 -13.80 -26.02 5.91
C LYS A 52 -12.79 -24.90 5.65
N PHE A 53 -11.89 -25.07 4.70
CA PHE A 53 -10.82 -24.10 4.42
C PHE A 53 -11.23 -22.99 3.45
N SER A 54 -12.17 -23.28 2.53
CA SER A 54 -12.71 -22.30 1.56
C SER A 54 -13.15 -20.96 2.20
N PRO A 55 -13.96 -20.93 3.27
CA PRO A 55 -14.40 -19.65 3.84
C PRO A 55 -13.24 -18.81 4.41
N PHE A 56 -12.21 -19.45 5.00
CA PHE A 56 -11.02 -18.73 5.48
C PHE A 56 -10.21 -18.13 4.32
N PHE A 57 -10.11 -18.86 3.20
CA PHE A 57 -9.45 -18.34 2.00
C PHE A 57 -10.24 -17.18 1.37
N ASP A 58 -11.56 -17.29 1.29
CA ASP A 58 -12.41 -16.22 0.75
C ASP A 58 -12.35 -14.95 1.61
N GLU A 59 -12.33 -15.09 2.94
CA GLU A 59 -12.16 -13.97 3.87
C GLU A 59 -10.76 -13.35 3.73
N PHE A 60 -9.72 -14.17 3.64
CA PHE A 60 -8.36 -13.70 3.39
C PHE A 60 -8.26 -12.95 2.05
N ALA A 61 -8.84 -13.47 0.98
CA ALA A 61 -8.84 -12.83 -0.34
C ALA A 61 -9.54 -11.47 -0.32
N LYS A 62 -10.69 -11.37 0.37
CA LYS A 62 -11.39 -10.08 0.57
C LYS A 62 -10.56 -9.09 1.38
N GLY A 63 -9.98 -9.51 2.50
CA GLY A 63 -9.12 -8.66 3.32
C GLY A 63 -7.90 -8.19 2.55
N PHE A 64 -7.30 -9.07 1.74
CA PHE A 64 -6.18 -8.74 0.86
C PHE A 64 -6.55 -7.65 -0.15
N GLU A 65 -7.70 -7.79 -0.81
CA GLU A 65 -8.17 -6.81 -1.79
C GLU A 65 -8.46 -5.45 -1.14
N GLN A 66 -9.09 -5.44 0.04
CA GLN A 66 -9.34 -4.23 0.81
C GLN A 66 -8.05 -3.53 1.23
N VAL A 67 -7.05 -4.28 1.73
CA VAL A 67 -5.75 -3.72 2.07
C VAL A 67 -5.14 -3.09 0.82
N ASN A 68 -5.09 -3.81 -0.30
CA ASN A 68 -4.47 -3.33 -1.53
C ASN A 68 -5.15 -2.04 -2.06
N GLN A 69 -6.48 -1.96 -1.98
CA GLN A 69 -7.23 -0.73 -2.30
C GLN A 69 -6.88 0.42 -1.35
N GLY A 70 -6.76 0.14 -0.05
CA GLY A 70 -6.32 1.11 0.94
C GLY A 70 -4.92 1.64 0.66
N LEU A 71 -3.98 0.76 0.30
CA LEU A 71 -2.61 1.15 -0.04
C LEU A 71 -2.56 2.03 -1.29
N GLN A 72 -3.35 1.72 -2.32
CA GLN A 72 -3.46 2.56 -3.51
C GLN A 72 -4.03 3.93 -3.18
N GLY A 73 -5.07 4.01 -2.34
CA GLY A 73 -5.66 5.27 -1.91
C GLY A 73 -4.67 6.16 -1.15
N ILE A 74 -3.91 5.56 -0.22
CA ILE A 74 -2.88 6.28 0.53
C ILE A 74 -1.76 6.74 -0.40
N GLY A 75 -1.28 5.87 -1.29
CA GLY A 75 -0.22 6.20 -2.25
C GLY A 75 -0.62 7.36 -3.19
N GLN A 76 -1.87 7.35 -3.66
CA GLN A 76 -2.40 8.45 -4.47
C GLN A 76 -2.51 9.76 -3.67
N TYR A 77 -3.01 9.70 -2.43
CA TYR A 77 -3.09 10.87 -1.56
C TYR A 77 -1.71 11.49 -1.33
N VAL A 78 -0.76 10.65 -0.92
CA VAL A 78 0.64 11.01 -0.70
C VAL A 78 1.26 11.69 -1.92
N LYS A 79 1.07 11.11 -3.12
CA LYS A 79 1.56 11.68 -4.37
C LYS A 79 0.94 13.05 -4.65
N THR A 80 -0.39 13.17 -4.54
CA THR A 80 -1.10 14.43 -4.78
C THR A 80 -0.67 15.52 -3.81
N VAL A 81 -0.44 15.18 -2.53
CA VAL A 81 0.05 16.14 -1.53
C VAL A 81 1.46 16.62 -1.87
N GLY A 82 2.37 15.71 -2.24
CA GLY A 82 3.71 16.08 -2.70
C GLY A 82 3.69 17.03 -3.90
N GLU A 83 2.89 16.71 -4.93
CA GLU A 83 2.73 17.56 -6.12
C GLU A 83 2.18 18.95 -5.79
N ALA A 84 1.20 19.03 -4.87
CA ALA A 84 0.62 20.31 -4.44
C ALA A 84 1.62 21.19 -3.67
N PHE A 85 2.45 20.59 -2.81
CA PHE A 85 3.51 21.31 -2.11
C PHE A 85 4.57 21.84 -3.08
N ASP A 86 5.04 21.00 -4.02
CA ASP A 86 6.01 21.42 -5.05
C ASP A 86 5.46 22.55 -5.92
N GLN A 87 4.19 22.47 -6.33
CA GLN A 87 3.56 23.56 -7.10
C GLN A 87 3.47 24.86 -6.28
N THR A 88 3.10 24.75 -5.01
CA THR A 88 2.98 25.93 -4.13
C THR A 88 4.35 26.59 -3.92
N ASP A 89 5.40 25.79 -3.71
CA ASP A 89 6.76 26.30 -3.51
C ASP A 89 7.32 26.96 -4.77
N ASN A 90 7.10 26.35 -5.94
CA ASN A 90 7.47 26.95 -7.23
C ASN A 90 6.75 28.29 -7.48
N GLN A 91 5.47 28.39 -7.13
CA GLN A 91 4.71 29.64 -7.23
C GLN A 91 5.22 30.70 -6.26
N LEU A 92 5.54 30.31 -5.02
CA LEU A 92 6.08 31.23 -4.01
C LEU A 92 7.47 31.74 -4.43
N GLY A 93 8.34 30.84 -4.91
CA GLY A 93 9.65 31.18 -5.44
C GLY A 93 9.58 32.14 -6.62
N SER A 94 8.64 31.91 -7.54
CA SER A 94 8.40 32.79 -8.70
C SER A 94 7.82 34.16 -8.32
N ALA A 95 7.09 34.25 -7.20
CA ALA A 95 6.54 35.52 -6.70
C ALA A 95 7.55 36.32 -5.86
N LEU A 96 8.59 35.66 -5.35
CA LEU A 96 9.67 36.26 -4.55
C LEU A 96 10.92 36.60 -5.39
N SER A 97 10.99 36.15 -6.65
CA SER A 97 12.01 36.48 -7.65
C SER A 97 11.62 37.68 -8.50
#